data_AF-A0A0C2UQM4-F1
#
_entry.id   AF-A0A0C2UQM4-F1
#
_cell.length_a   1.000
_cell.length_b   1.000
_cell.length_c   1.000
_cell.angle_alpha   90.00
_cell.angle_beta   90.00
_cell.angle_gamma   90.00
#
_symmetry.space_group_name_H-M   'P 1'
#
loop_
_entity.id
_entity.type
_entity.pdbx_description
1 polymer ?
#
loop_
_entity_poly.entity_id
_entity_poly.type
_entity_poly.pdbx_seq_one_letter_code
_entity_poly.pdbx_strand_id
1 'polypeptide(L)'
;MAEVIVNLVKNGVKVLVNSHSPYMIEALELYATKHNINSNFYLAKKENEQSMIIDVTDNLESIYATLAEAIGTLEEESLENFKW
;
A
#
# COMPACT_ATOMS: atom_id res chain seq x y z
N MET A 1 11.36 9.01 -3.75
CA MET A 1 10.82 8.31 -4.95
C MET A 1 9.37 8.68 -5.20
N ALA A 2 8.46 8.56 -4.21
CA ALA A 2 7.05 8.90 -4.36
C ALA A 2 6.77 10.29 -4.97
N GLU A 3 7.43 11.36 -4.50
CA GLU A 3 7.23 12.71 -5.04
C GLU A 3 7.60 12.83 -6.53
N VAL A 4 8.61 12.06 -7.00
CA VAL A 4 8.96 12.03 -8.43
C VAL A 4 7.84 11.37 -9.24
N ILE A 5 7.25 10.27 -8.74
CA ILE A 5 6.11 9.60 -9.37
C ILE A 5 4.91 10.55 -9.47
N VAL A 6 4.58 11.26 -8.39
CA VAL A 6 3.49 12.24 -8.36
C VAL A 6 3.74 13.38 -9.36
N ASN A 7 4.98 13.86 -9.46
CA ASN A 7 5.36 14.87 -10.46
C ASN A 7 5.19 14.36 -11.90
N LEU A 8 5.48 13.08 -12.19
CA LEU A 8 5.23 12.51 -13.51
C LEU A 8 3.72 12.51 -13.83
N VAL A 9 2.90 12.09 -12.86
CA VAL A 9 1.43 12.10 -13.03
C VAL A 9 0.90 13.51 -13.28
N LYS A 10 1.43 14.51 -12.56
CA LYS A 10 1.10 15.92 -12.77
C LYS A 10 1.36 16.40 -14.19
N ASN A 11 2.39 15.85 -14.84
CA ASN A 11 2.77 16.17 -16.22
C ASN A 11 2.07 15.29 -17.26
N GLY A 12 1.01 14.57 -16.87
CA GLY A 12 0.16 13.80 -17.79
C GLY A 12 0.58 12.34 -17.98
N VAL A 13 1.60 11.86 -17.26
CA VAL A 13 2.02 10.45 -17.33
C VAL A 13 1.07 9.59 -16.51
N LYS A 14 0.51 8.52 -17.10
CA LYS A 14 -0.28 7.55 -16.35
C LYS A 14 0.65 6.57 -15.65
N VAL A 15 0.50 6.43 -14.33
CA VAL A 15 1.34 5.54 -13.51
C VAL A 15 0.45 4.57 -12.73
N LEU A 16 0.85 3.30 -12.71
CA LEU A 16 0.32 2.27 -11.83
C LEU A 16 1.47 1.78 -10.95
N VAL A 17 1.27 1.75 -9.63
CA VAL A 17 2.28 1.31 -8.66
C VAL A 17 1.71 0.12 -7.88
N ASN A 18 2.49 -0.95 -7.77
CA ASN A 18 2.28 -1.98 -6.76
C ASN A 18 3.31 -1.79 -5.63
N SER A 19 2.88 -1.97 -4.39
CA SER A 19 3.76 -1.82 -3.23
C SER A 19 3.27 -2.67 -2.08
N HIS A 20 4.22 -3.31 -1.39
CA HIS A 20 4.02 -3.92 -0.08
C HIS A 20 4.62 -3.07 1.04
N SER A 21 5.01 -1.83 0.75
CA SER A 21 5.55 -0.89 1.73
C SER A 21 4.46 0.07 2.19
N PRO A 22 4.07 0.07 3.49
CA PRO A 22 3.08 1.00 4.01
C PRO A 22 3.58 2.44 3.86
N TYR A 23 4.87 2.69 4.11
CA TYR A 23 5.49 4.00 3.94
C TYR A 23 5.43 4.52 2.49
N MET A 24 5.50 3.64 1.49
CA MET A 24 5.35 4.07 0.10
C MET A 24 3.92 4.49 -0.21
N ILE A 25 2.92 3.76 0.30
CA ILE A 25 1.49 4.10 0.12
C ILE A 25 1.19 5.45 0.78
N GLU A 26 1.62 5.62 2.03
CA GLU A 26 1.47 6.86 2.81
C GLU A 26 2.16 8.05 2.11
N ALA A 27 3.38 7.85 1.61
CA ALA A 27 4.07 8.90 0.88
C ALA A 27 3.34 9.28 -0.42
N LEU A 28 2.83 8.30 -1.18
CA LEU A 28 2.07 8.58 -2.41
C LEU A 28 0.78 9.34 -2.13
N GLU A 29 0.04 8.96 -1.08
CA GLU A 29 -1.16 9.67 -0.61
C GLU A 29 -0.85 11.13 -0.23
N LEU A 30 0.18 11.31 0.61
CA LEU A 30 0.59 12.63 1.08
C LEU A 30 1.04 13.54 -0.06
N TYR A 31 1.86 13.05 -0.98
CA TYR A 31 2.33 13.85 -2.12
C TYR A 31 1.22 14.09 -3.14
N ALA A 32 0.34 13.12 -3.42
CA ALA A 32 -0.81 13.32 -4.29
C ALA A 32 -1.74 14.41 -3.76
N THR A 33 -2.03 14.39 -2.45
CA THR A 33 -2.79 15.42 -1.76
C THR A 33 -2.10 16.79 -1.84
N LYS A 34 -0.79 16.85 -1.52
CA LYS A 34 0.02 18.07 -1.60
C LYS A 34 0.01 18.72 -2.99
N HIS A 35 -0.02 17.91 -4.05
CA HIS A 35 -0.02 18.39 -5.43
C HIS A 35 -1.42 18.46 -6.07
N ASN A 36 -2.47 18.17 -5.30
CA ASN A 36 -3.88 18.17 -5.71
C ASN A 36 -4.12 17.30 -6.95
N ILE A 37 -3.57 16.08 -6.92
CA ILE A 37 -3.68 15.07 -7.97
C ILE A 37 -4.62 13.97 -7.51
N ASN A 38 -5.51 13.53 -8.40
CA ASN A 38 -6.36 12.39 -8.10
C ASN A 38 -5.53 11.10 -8.01
N SER A 39 -5.61 10.41 -6.88
CA SER A 39 -4.95 9.13 -6.62
C SER A 39 -5.99 8.12 -6.15
N ASN A 40 -6.10 6.99 -6.85
CA ASN A 40 -6.96 5.89 -6.44
C ASN A 40 -6.11 4.80 -5.80
N PHE A 41 -6.62 4.18 -4.75
CA PHE A 41 -5.92 3.12 -4.02
C PHE A 41 -6.75 1.84 -4.03
N TYR A 42 -6.05 0.72 -4.26
CA TYR A 42 -6.67 -0.60 -4.39
C TYR A 42 -5.94 -1.63 -3.55
N LEU A 43 -6.69 -2.43 -2.80
CA LEU A 43 -6.16 -3.56 -2.03
C LEU A 43 -6.34 -4.84 -2.85
N ALA A 44 -5.23 -5.52 -3.13
CA ALA A 44 -5.24 -6.86 -3.69
C ALA A 44 -5.36 -7.88 -2.55
N LYS A 45 -6.50 -8.57 -2.47
CA LYS A 45 -6.77 -9.58 -1.43
C LYS A 45 -6.99 -10.95 -2.06
N LYS A 46 -6.33 -11.97 -1.51
CA LYS A 46 -6.61 -13.36 -1.87
C LYS A 46 -7.86 -13.82 -1.11
N GLU A 47 -8.82 -14.38 -1.84
CA GLU A 47 -10.01 -15.03 -1.28
C GLU A 47 -10.16 -16.40 -1.95
N ASN A 48 -10.03 -17.47 -1.17
CA ASN A 48 -9.97 -18.84 -1.68
C ASN A 48 -8.90 -19.00 -2.79
N GLU A 49 -9.33 -19.45 -3.97
CA GLU A 49 -8.49 -19.63 -5.16
C GLU A 49 -8.51 -18.42 -6.10
N GLN A 50 -9.04 -17.27 -5.66
CA GLN A 50 -9.17 -16.05 -6.46
C GLN A 50 -8.47 -14.86 -5.82
N SER A 51 -8.14 -13.87 -6.64
CA SER A 51 -7.63 -12.57 -6.19
C SER A 51 -8.66 -11.50 -6.52
N MET A 52 -9.07 -10.76 -5.50
CA MET A 52 -9.95 -9.62 -5.62
C MET A 52 -9.15 -8.32 -5.55
N ILE A 53 -9.57 -7.34 -6.35
CA ILE A 53 -9.08 -5.97 -6.29
C ILE A 53 -10.19 -5.12 -5.71
N ILE A 54 -9.97 -4.59 -4.51
CA ILE A 54 -10.97 -3.84 -3.74
C ILE A 54 -10.58 -2.36 -3.81
N ASP A 55 -11.51 -1.49 -4.21
CA ASP A 55 -11.31 -0.04 -4.15
C ASP A 55 -11.36 0.41 -2.68
N VAL A 56 -10.30 1.07 -2.24
CA VAL A 56 -10.10 1.53 -0.86
C VAL A 56 -9.65 2.98 -0.84
N THR A 57 -9.92 3.73 -1.92
CA THR A 57 -9.50 5.12 -2.10
C THR A 57 -9.93 6.01 -0.94
N ASP A 58 -11.13 5.79 -0.40
CA ASP A 58 -11.68 6.57 0.73
C ASP A 58 -11.30 6.01 2.11
N ASN A 59 -10.72 4.80 2.18
CA ASN A 59 -10.32 4.18 3.44
C ASN A 59 -9.09 3.26 3.29
N LEU A 60 -7.92 3.88 3.41
CA LEU A 60 -6.61 3.24 3.38
C LEU A 60 -6.29 2.40 4.63
N GLU A 61 -7.07 2.48 5.70
CA GLU A 61 -6.86 1.71 6.94
C GLU A 61 -6.76 0.21 6.65
N SER A 62 -7.56 -0.28 5.70
CA SER A 62 -7.55 -1.67 5.25
C SER A 62 -6.20 -2.13 4.67
N ILE A 63 -5.49 -1.26 3.94
CA ILE A 63 -4.14 -1.54 3.42
C ILE A 63 -3.15 -1.60 4.59
N TYR A 64 -3.17 -0.59 5.45
CA TYR A 64 -2.23 -0.52 6.58
C TYR A 64 -2.42 -1.67 7.56
N ALA A 65 -3.66 -2.04 7.88
CA ALA A 65 -3.98 -3.19 8.73
C ALA A 65 -3.44 -4.50 8.14
N THR A 66 -3.63 -4.73 6.82
CA THR A 66 -3.14 -5.93 6.14
C THR A 66 -1.61 -6.01 6.18
N LEU A 67 -0.92 -4.88 5.97
CA LEU A 67 0.55 -4.83 6.00
C LEU A 67 1.09 -5.02 7.43
N ALA A 68 0.42 -4.44 8.43
CA ALA A 68 0.77 -4.61 9.83
C ALA A 68 0.57 -6.05 10.31
N GLU A 69 -0.53 -6.70 9.91
CA GLU A 69 -0.80 -8.11 10.19
C GLU A 69 0.33 -9.01 9.67
N ALA A 70 0.73 -8.82 8.40
CA ALA A 70 1.80 -9.60 7.79
C ALA A 70 3.14 -9.44 8.53
N ILE A 71 3.46 -8.23 9.01
CA ILE A 71 4.66 -8.01 9.82
C ILE A 71 4.54 -8.71 11.17
N GLY A 72 3.38 -8.59 11.84
CA GLY A 72 3.13 -9.24 13.13
C GLY A 72 3.29 -10.76 13.07
N THR A 73 2.78 -11.40 12.01
CA THR A 73 2.97 -12.85 11.81
C THR A 73 4.45 -13.24 11.71
N LEU A 74 5.26 -12.45 10.99
CA LEU A 74 6.69 -12.71 10.87
C LEU A 74 7.43 -12.51 12.21
N GLU A 75 7.01 -11.52 13.00
CA GLU A 75 7.56 -11.28 14.33
C GLU A 75 7.25 -12.46 15.27
N GLU A 76 6.01 -12.97 15.28
CA GLU A 76 5.62 -14.14 16.06
C GLU A 76 6.42 -15.39 15.66
N GLU A 77 6.52 -15.70 14.36
CA GLU A 77 7.33 -16.82 13.85
C GLU A 77 8.81 -16.68 14.24
N SER A 78 9.34 -15.45 14.23
CA SER A 78 10.71 -15.20 14.66
C SER A 78 10.91 -15.54 16.14
N LEU A 79 9.98 -15.15 17.01
CA LEU A 79 10.05 -15.38 18.45
C LEU A 79 9.90 -16.86 18.82
N GLU A 80 9.09 -17.62 18.09
CA GLU A 80 8.97 -19.08 18.27
C GLU A 80 10.27 -19.82 17.96
N ASN A 81 11.00 -19.40 16.93
CA ASN A 81 12.29 -19.97 16.56
C ASN A 81 13.41 -19.72 17.60
N PHE A 82 13.21 -18.80 18.54
CA PHE A 82 14.16 -18.50 19.63
C PHE A 82 13.76 -19.11 20.99
N LYS A 83 12.65 -19.86 21.07
CA LYS A 83 12.31 -20.64 22.26
C LYS A 83 13.09 -21.97 22.24
N TRP A 84 14.22 -22.01 22.94
CA TRP A 84 14.94 -23.24 23.30
C TRP A 84 14.26 -23.96 24.45
#